data_AF-A0A9X2C2C1-F1
#
_entry.id   AF-A0A9X2C2C1-F1
#
_cell.length_a   1.000
_cell.length_b   1.000
_cell.length_c   1.000
_cell.angle_alpha   90.00
_cell.angle_beta   90.00
_cell.angle_gamma   90.00
#
_symmetry.space_group_name_H-M   'P 1'
#
loop_
_entity.id
_entity.type
_entity.pdbx_description
1 polymer ?
#
loop_
_entity_poly.entity_id
_entity_poly.type
_entity_poly.pdbx_seq_one_letter_code
_entity_poly.pdbx_strand_id
1 'polypeptide(L)'
;MNDCHDLTPNAGARAPARASRARGGLALAAAAWLAACSAVPNAAPKYREPPKGVAAAKVRVVNLRPYAYYADIAVFDSPSCFTKANLGMTGGNSRDAERIGMLDDKPVSPATLERYVRAEEALVIGPRAVFPTVTSAEVMHVLQPDTQNEVRARTAGVCKVPAFVPKAGEQYEIEIDLTPARCTVTPYHLVGTDGAVRREPVEVHESRISTYEFDMKCFK
;
A
#
# COMPACT_ATOMS: atom_id res chain seq x y z
N MET A 1 -30.51 -47.07 -67.00
CA MET A 1 -31.35 -46.13 -67.77
C MET A 1 -32.37 -45.53 -66.82
N ASN A 2 -32.59 -44.23 -66.97
CA ASN A 2 -33.46 -43.30 -66.24
C ASN A 2 -32.70 -42.23 -65.46
N ASP A 3 -32.40 -41.22 -66.27
CA ASP A 3 -32.10 -39.81 -66.03
C ASP A 3 -33.13 -39.06 -65.17
N CYS A 4 -32.77 -37.79 -64.98
CA CYS A 4 -33.60 -36.59 -64.83
C CYS A 4 -33.82 -36.12 -63.39
N HIS A 5 -33.06 -35.12 -62.94
CA HIS A 5 -33.18 -33.67 -63.24
C HIS A 5 -34.12 -32.99 -62.24
N ASP A 6 -33.54 -32.35 -61.23
CA ASP A 6 -34.22 -31.31 -60.45
C ASP A 6 -33.90 -29.93 -61.04
N LEU A 7 -34.96 -29.28 -61.51
CA LEU A 7 -34.99 -27.89 -61.95
C LEU A 7 -35.41 -27.00 -60.77
N THR A 8 -34.52 -26.07 -60.41
CA THR A 8 -34.88 -24.85 -59.66
C THR A 8 -35.89 -23.99 -60.43
N PRO A 9 -36.61 -23.11 -59.72
CA PRO A 9 -36.66 -21.73 -60.19
C PRO A 9 -36.29 -20.69 -59.12
N ASN A 10 -35.66 -19.65 -59.65
CA ASN A 10 -35.07 -18.48 -59.03
C ASN A 10 -36.08 -17.48 -58.45
N ALA A 11 -35.55 -16.70 -57.49
CA ALA A 11 -35.63 -15.25 -57.28
C ALA A 11 -36.97 -14.52 -57.53
N GLY A 12 -37.44 -13.61 -56.68
CA GLY A 12 -36.84 -12.90 -55.56
C GLY A 12 -37.61 -11.59 -55.35
N ALA A 13 -37.61 -11.04 -54.14
CA ALA A 13 -37.96 -9.63 -53.90
C ALA A 13 -37.41 -9.15 -52.54
N ARG A 14 -36.30 -8.40 -52.61
CA ARG A 14 -35.99 -7.15 -51.89
C ARG A 14 -36.20 -7.08 -50.36
N ALA A 15 -35.06 -7.05 -49.65
CA ALA A 15 -34.83 -6.45 -48.32
C ALA A 15 -35.13 -4.90 -48.34
N PRO A 16 -35.24 -4.13 -47.21
CA PRO A 16 -34.38 -4.25 -46.03
C PRO A 16 -34.91 -3.82 -44.62
N ALA A 17 -34.15 -4.27 -43.62
CA ALA A 17 -33.72 -3.55 -42.41
C ALA A 17 -34.74 -2.78 -41.54
N ARG A 18 -34.99 -3.29 -40.32
CA ARG A 18 -35.06 -2.50 -39.06
C ARG A 18 -35.23 -3.39 -37.82
N ALA A 19 -34.20 -4.14 -37.43
CA ALA A 19 -34.18 -4.78 -36.10
C ALA A 19 -32.78 -5.24 -35.67
N SER A 20 -31.76 -4.38 -35.70
CA SER A 20 -30.43 -4.77 -35.20
C SER A 20 -29.72 -3.71 -34.36
N ARG A 21 -30.30 -2.51 -34.17
CA ARG A 21 -29.66 -1.45 -33.36
C ARG A 21 -29.93 -1.51 -31.85
N ALA A 22 -30.92 -2.27 -31.38
CA ALA A 22 -31.26 -2.34 -29.96
C ALA A 22 -30.37 -3.30 -29.15
N ARG A 23 -29.75 -4.30 -29.78
CA ARG A 23 -28.94 -5.32 -29.08
C ARG A 23 -27.47 -4.92 -28.87
N GLY A 24 -26.95 -3.99 -29.67
CA GLY A 24 -25.58 -3.47 -29.51
C GLY A 24 -25.42 -2.52 -28.32
N GLY A 25 -26.44 -1.71 -28.02
CA GLY A 25 -26.39 -0.74 -26.91
C GLY A 25 -26.44 -1.38 -25.51
N LEU A 26 -27.18 -2.48 -25.36
CA LEU A 26 -27.29 -3.21 -24.09
C LEU A 26 -26.00 -3.98 -23.75
N ALA A 27 -25.32 -4.55 -24.74
CA ALA A 27 -24.04 -5.23 -24.54
C ALA A 27 -22.91 -4.27 -24.13
N LEU A 28 -22.88 -3.07 -24.71
CA LEU A 28 -21.92 -2.02 -24.34
C LEU A 28 -22.21 -1.42 -22.96
N ALA A 29 -23.48 -1.28 -22.57
CA ALA A 29 -23.86 -0.80 -21.24
C ALA A 29 -23.53 -1.82 -20.13
N ALA A 30 -23.74 -3.12 -20.38
CA ALA A 30 -23.36 -4.19 -19.44
C ALA A 30 -21.84 -4.31 -19.27
N ALA A 31 -21.07 -4.16 -20.36
CA ALA A 31 -19.61 -4.13 -20.28
C ALA A 31 -19.10 -2.88 -19.54
N ALA A 32 -19.74 -1.71 -19.72
CA ALA A 32 -19.42 -0.50 -18.98
C ALA A 32 -19.74 -0.60 -17.48
N TRP A 33 -20.83 -1.29 -17.10
CA TRP A 33 -21.16 -1.56 -15.70
C TRP A 33 -20.21 -2.57 -15.04
N LEU A 34 -19.79 -3.62 -15.75
CA LEU A 34 -18.79 -4.58 -15.25
C LEU A 34 -17.38 -3.96 -15.17
N ALA A 35 -17.03 -3.06 -16.09
CA ALA A 35 -15.78 -2.30 -16.04
C ALA A 35 -15.79 -1.24 -14.92
N ALA A 36 -16.94 -0.62 -14.63
CA ALA A 36 -17.07 0.39 -13.57
C ALA A 36 -17.00 -0.21 -12.16
N CYS A 37 -17.45 -1.46 -11.94
CA CYS A 37 -17.26 -2.17 -10.67
C CYS A 37 -15.82 -2.66 -10.44
N SER A 38 -14.99 -2.68 -11.48
CA SER A 38 -13.57 -3.07 -11.40
C SER A 38 -12.64 -1.87 -11.17
N ALA A 39 -13.19 -0.66 -11.10
CA ALA A 39 -12.47 0.60 -11.04
C ALA A 39 -12.60 1.31 -9.68
N VAL A 40 -12.87 0.58 -8.60
CA VAL A 40 -12.44 1.08 -7.29
C VAL A 40 -10.92 0.93 -7.30
N PRO A 41 -10.14 2.02 -7.28
CA PRO A 41 -8.71 1.87 -7.19
C PRO A 41 -8.45 1.18 -5.86
N ASN A 42 -7.96 -0.06 -5.89
CA ASN A 42 -7.38 -0.76 -4.73
C ASN A 42 -6.12 -0.04 -4.19
N ALA A 43 -5.86 1.19 -4.64
CA ALA A 43 -4.86 2.08 -4.10
C ALA A 43 -5.47 2.86 -2.93
N ALA A 44 -4.93 2.66 -1.74
CA ALA A 44 -5.26 3.48 -0.59
C ALA A 44 -5.11 4.97 -0.94
N PRO A 45 -6.01 5.85 -0.47
CA PRO A 45 -5.92 7.27 -0.78
C PRO A 45 -4.59 7.84 -0.28
N LYS A 46 -4.02 8.80 -1.01
CA LYS A 46 -2.81 9.49 -0.57
C LYS A 46 -3.06 10.22 0.75
N TYR A 47 -2.11 10.13 1.68
CA TYR A 47 -2.18 10.83 2.95
C TYR A 47 -2.28 12.34 2.75
N ARG A 48 -3.15 12.95 3.55
CA ARG A 48 -3.30 14.39 3.65
C ARG A 48 -2.98 14.78 5.08
N GLU A 49 -2.02 15.68 5.23
CA GLU A 49 -1.65 16.20 6.54
C GLU A 49 -2.81 16.95 7.20
N PRO A 50 -2.84 17.01 8.54
CA PRO A 50 -3.82 17.81 9.27
C PRO A 50 -3.80 19.27 8.79
N PRO A 51 -4.96 19.90 8.54
CA PRO A 51 -5.01 21.31 8.20
C PRO A 51 -4.52 22.19 9.37
N LYS A 52 -4.03 23.38 9.04
CA LYS A 52 -3.57 24.36 10.05
C LYS A 52 -4.67 24.64 11.08
N GLY A 53 -4.30 24.69 12.36
CA GLY A 53 -5.23 24.92 13.47
C GLY A 53 -5.83 23.65 14.08
N VAL A 54 -5.59 22.47 13.48
CA VAL A 54 -5.91 21.18 14.10
C VAL A 54 -4.74 20.73 14.97
N ALA A 55 -5.03 20.15 16.14
CA ALA A 55 -4.02 19.55 17.01
C ALA A 55 -3.23 18.48 16.24
N ALA A 56 -1.92 18.67 16.13
CA ALA A 56 -1.05 17.82 15.33
C ALA A 56 0.25 17.49 16.07
N ALA A 57 0.83 16.35 15.72
CA ALA A 57 2.14 15.88 16.16
C ALA A 57 3.04 15.65 14.94
N LYS A 58 4.37 15.61 15.15
CA LYS A 58 5.34 15.25 14.11
C LYS A 58 5.66 13.77 14.21
N VAL A 59 5.64 13.05 13.11
CA VAL A 59 6.04 11.65 13.05
C VAL A 59 7.14 11.47 12.01
N ARG A 60 8.21 10.77 12.40
CA ARG A 60 9.20 10.19 11.50
C ARG A 60 9.08 8.68 11.49
N VAL A 61 8.95 8.09 10.32
CA VAL A 61 9.06 6.64 10.12
C VAL A 61 10.46 6.32 9.64
N VAL A 62 11.10 5.33 10.26
CA VAL A 62 12.48 4.90 9.95
C VAL A 62 12.49 3.41 9.60
N ASN A 63 12.79 3.09 8.34
CA ASN A 63 13.13 1.73 7.94
C ASN A 63 14.57 1.44 8.33
N LEU A 64 14.79 0.50 9.25
CA LEU A 64 16.13 0.14 9.76
C LEU A 64 16.94 -0.68 8.75
N ARG A 65 16.29 -1.21 7.71
CA ARG A 65 16.89 -2.04 6.66
C ARG A 65 16.60 -1.47 5.26
N PRO A 66 16.88 -0.18 5.01
CA PRO A 66 16.41 0.50 3.82
C PRO A 66 17.03 -0.04 2.54
N TYR A 67 18.22 -0.63 2.59
CA TYR A 67 18.88 -1.20 1.42
C TYR A 67 18.56 -2.67 1.17
N ALA A 68 17.85 -3.33 2.09
CA ALA A 68 17.40 -4.71 1.94
C ALA A 68 15.90 -4.80 1.61
N TYR A 69 15.13 -3.76 1.95
CA TYR A 69 13.68 -3.76 1.79
C TYR A 69 13.12 -2.41 1.35
N TYR A 70 12.17 -2.45 0.42
CA TYR A 70 11.20 -1.39 0.19
C TYR A 70 9.98 -1.61 1.11
N ALA A 71 9.49 -0.54 1.72
CA ALA A 71 8.31 -0.57 2.57
C ALA A 71 7.33 0.53 2.14
N ASP A 72 6.12 0.12 1.77
CA ASP A 72 5.00 1.01 1.48
C ASP A 72 4.30 1.36 2.80
N ILE A 73 4.53 2.56 3.31
CA ILE A 73 4.10 2.99 4.64
C ILE A 73 2.70 3.58 4.58
N ALA A 74 1.85 3.19 5.52
CA ALA A 74 0.47 3.62 5.58
C ALA A 74 -0.01 3.88 7.01
N VAL A 75 -1.09 4.65 7.10
CA VAL A 75 -1.91 4.77 8.31
C VAL A 75 -3.06 3.77 8.21
N PHE A 76 -3.31 3.06 9.30
CA PHE A 76 -4.42 2.11 9.42
C PHE A 76 -5.46 2.63 10.40
N ASP A 77 -6.71 2.26 10.15
CA ASP A 77 -7.79 2.43 11.10
C ASP A 77 -7.77 1.25 12.09
N SER A 78 -7.47 1.52 13.36
CA SER A 78 -7.31 0.46 14.38
C SER A 78 -8.53 -0.46 14.52
N PRO A 79 -9.78 0.04 14.54
CA PRO A 79 -10.96 -0.82 14.67
C PRO A 79 -11.22 -1.72 13.46
N SER A 80 -11.03 -1.21 12.24
CA SER A 80 -11.36 -1.94 11.02
C SER A 80 -10.16 -2.66 10.40
N CYS A 81 -8.96 -2.41 10.92
CA CYS A 81 -7.67 -2.77 10.34
C CYS A 81 -7.47 -2.31 8.89
N PHE A 82 -8.35 -1.49 8.30
CA PHE A 82 -8.20 -1.06 6.92
C PHE A 82 -7.16 0.04 6.76
N THR A 83 -6.48 0.04 5.62
CA THR A 83 -5.61 1.16 5.27
C THR A 83 -6.45 2.42 5.09
N LYS A 84 -6.22 3.40 5.97
CA LYS A 84 -6.87 4.71 5.91
C LYS A 84 -6.24 5.59 4.84
N ALA A 85 -4.91 5.61 4.76
CA ALA A 85 -4.18 6.39 3.77
C ALA A 85 -2.71 5.96 3.62
N ASN A 86 -2.13 6.20 2.44
CA ASN A 86 -0.74 5.95 2.12
C ASN A 86 0.16 7.15 2.47
N LEU A 87 1.14 6.97 3.35
CA LEU A 87 2.08 8.02 3.77
C LEU A 87 3.19 8.22 2.74
N GLY A 88 3.67 7.12 2.15
CA GLY A 88 4.73 7.09 1.15
C GLY A 88 5.59 5.84 1.25
N MET A 89 6.72 5.83 0.55
CA MET A 89 7.60 4.67 0.46
C MET A 89 8.98 4.96 1.06
N THR A 90 9.50 4.02 1.84
CA THR A 90 10.88 4.03 2.35
C THR A 90 11.66 2.83 1.79
N GLY A 91 12.97 2.97 1.64
CA GLY A 91 13.87 1.93 1.18
C GLY A 91 14.28 2.03 -0.30
N GLY A 92 15.28 1.21 -0.66
CA GLY A 92 16.03 1.24 -1.89
C GLY A 92 16.49 2.65 -2.26
N ASN A 93 16.00 3.13 -3.41
CA ASN A 93 16.30 4.47 -3.92
C ASN A 93 15.19 5.50 -3.62
N SER A 94 14.08 5.10 -3.00
CA SER A 94 13.01 6.02 -2.60
C SER A 94 13.52 6.93 -1.49
N ARG A 95 13.37 8.25 -1.62
CA ARG A 95 13.74 9.22 -0.58
C ARG A 95 12.59 10.18 -0.35
N ASP A 96 12.25 10.43 0.90
CA ASP A 96 11.28 11.46 1.25
C ASP A 96 11.98 12.83 1.26
N ALA A 97 11.71 13.64 0.25
CA ALA A 97 12.33 14.97 0.11
C ALA A 97 11.77 15.98 1.13
N GLU A 98 10.62 15.70 1.72
CA GLU A 98 9.96 16.56 2.68
C GLU A 98 10.61 16.47 4.06
N ARG A 99 10.82 17.63 4.70
CA ARG A 99 11.34 17.76 6.06
C ARG A 99 10.49 18.71 6.87
N ILE A 100 10.09 18.27 8.06
CA ILE A 100 9.17 19.02 8.92
C ILE A 100 9.88 19.60 10.16
N GLY A 101 11.21 19.49 10.23
CA GLY A 101 12.06 20.06 11.29
C GLY A 101 11.83 19.36 12.64
N MET A 102 12.25 18.10 12.73
CA MET A 102 12.16 17.31 13.97
C MET A 102 13.38 17.55 14.89
N LEU A 103 13.30 17.15 16.17
CA LEU A 103 14.34 17.41 17.19
C LEU A 103 15.71 16.80 16.85
N ASP A 104 15.75 15.70 16.11
CA ASP A 104 16.95 14.99 15.64
C ASP A 104 17.01 15.05 14.11
N ASP A 105 17.04 16.25 13.55
CA ASP A 105 16.93 16.49 12.12
C ASP A 105 18.14 15.90 11.37
N LYS A 106 18.01 14.66 10.87
CA LYS A 106 19.03 13.97 10.06
C LYS A 106 19.03 14.52 8.62
N PRO A 107 19.92 14.13 7.71
CA PRO A 107 19.73 14.44 6.28
C PRO A 107 18.58 13.62 5.66
N VAL A 108 18.01 14.07 4.54
CA VAL A 108 17.05 13.27 3.75
C VAL A 108 17.70 11.94 3.38
N SER A 109 17.02 10.84 3.67
CA SER A 109 17.55 9.50 3.43
C SER A 109 16.48 8.56 2.89
N PRO A 110 16.87 7.45 2.24
CA PRO A 110 15.92 6.41 1.88
C PRO A 110 15.27 5.71 3.07
N ALA A 111 15.87 5.81 4.26
CA ALA A 111 15.35 5.18 5.46
C ALA A 111 14.16 5.92 6.05
N THR A 112 13.99 7.20 5.75
CA THR A 112 13.17 8.10 6.56
C THR A 112 12.00 8.67 5.77
N LEU A 113 10.86 8.81 6.45
CA LEU A 113 9.69 9.56 5.98
C LEU A 113 9.17 10.42 7.12
N GLU A 114 8.86 11.70 6.89
CA GLU A 114 8.41 12.64 7.92
C GLU A 114 7.06 13.28 7.57
N ARG A 115 6.08 13.23 8.47
CA ARG A 115 4.74 13.80 8.25
C ARG A 115 4.18 14.43 9.52
N TYR A 116 3.29 15.40 9.35
CA TYR A 116 2.38 15.81 10.42
C TYR A 116 1.21 14.82 10.52
N VAL A 117 0.87 14.41 11.74
CA VAL A 117 -0.28 13.54 12.03
C VAL A 117 -1.23 14.20 13.00
N ARG A 118 -2.50 13.78 13.00
CA ARG A 118 -3.46 14.24 14.00
C ARG A 118 -3.01 13.77 15.38
N ALA A 119 -3.08 14.68 16.34
CA ALA A 119 -2.88 14.35 17.75
C ALA A 119 -4.20 13.90 18.39
N GLU A 120 -4.11 13.32 19.59
CA GLU A 120 -5.23 12.96 20.47
C GLU A 120 -6.20 11.91 19.90
N GLU A 121 -5.85 11.33 18.74
CA GLU A 121 -6.57 10.24 18.09
C GLU A 121 -5.65 9.00 18.03
N ALA A 122 -6.20 7.80 18.21
CA ALA A 122 -5.45 6.57 18.07
C ALA A 122 -4.91 6.42 16.63
N LEU A 123 -3.62 6.11 16.54
CA LEU A 123 -2.87 6.05 15.30
C LEU A 123 -2.14 4.72 15.19
N VAL A 124 -2.26 4.09 14.02
CA VAL A 124 -1.54 2.88 13.65
C VAL A 124 -0.78 3.18 12.37
N ILE A 125 0.56 3.19 12.44
CA ILE A 125 1.43 3.42 11.29
C ILE A 125 2.34 2.22 11.11
N GLY A 126 2.41 1.71 9.90
CA GLY A 126 3.29 0.59 9.57
C GLY A 126 3.33 0.34 8.07
N PRO A 127 4.05 -0.70 7.63
CA PRO A 127 4.07 -1.07 6.23
C PRO A 127 2.78 -1.79 5.84
N ARG A 128 2.12 -1.32 4.78
CA ARG A 128 1.03 -2.02 4.10
C ARG A 128 1.56 -3.14 3.21
N ALA A 129 2.71 -2.91 2.60
CA ALA A 129 3.42 -3.90 1.79
C ALA A 129 4.93 -3.76 2.01
N VAL A 130 5.63 -4.90 1.97
CA VAL A 130 7.08 -4.96 2.10
C VAL A 130 7.63 -5.82 0.97
N PHE A 131 8.66 -5.33 0.30
CA PHE A 131 9.30 -6.02 -0.81
C PHE A 131 10.81 -6.10 -0.55
N PRO A 132 11.43 -7.30 -0.60
CA PRO A 132 12.88 -7.35 -0.57
C PRO A 132 13.44 -6.64 -1.81
N THR A 133 14.56 -5.94 -1.65
CA THR A 133 15.30 -5.41 -2.80
C THR A 133 15.84 -6.57 -3.61
N VAL A 134 15.54 -6.58 -4.90
CA VAL A 134 16.08 -7.57 -5.85
C VAL A 134 17.11 -6.92 -6.76
N THR A 135 18.18 -7.64 -7.03
CA THR A 135 19.23 -7.28 -7.99
C THR A 135 18.72 -7.45 -9.41
N SER A 136 19.38 -6.80 -10.38
CA SER A 136 19.06 -7.00 -11.80
C SER A 136 19.20 -8.45 -12.24
N ALA A 137 20.16 -9.20 -11.68
CA ALA A 137 20.34 -10.62 -11.98
C ALA A 137 19.12 -11.45 -11.52
N GLU A 138 18.61 -11.19 -10.31
CA GLU A 138 17.42 -11.87 -9.79
C GLU A 138 16.17 -11.52 -10.59
N VAL A 139 16.05 -10.28 -11.08
CA VAL A 139 14.96 -9.90 -11.99
C VAL A 139 15.04 -10.67 -13.31
N MET A 140 16.23 -10.81 -13.90
CA MET A 140 16.42 -11.55 -15.16
C MET A 140 16.12 -13.05 -15.01
N HIS A 141 16.32 -13.61 -13.82
CA HIS A 141 16.10 -15.03 -13.53
C HIS A 141 14.83 -15.28 -12.70
N VAL A 142 13.89 -14.31 -12.64
CA VAL A 142 12.70 -14.40 -11.79
C VAL A 142 11.78 -15.57 -12.14
N LEU A 143 11.87 -16.12 -13.35
CA LEU A 143 11.09 -17.30 -13.76
C LEU A 143 11.76 -18.62 -13.36
N GLN A 144 13.01 -18.60 -12.89
CA GLN A 144 13.69 -19.77 -12.37
C GLN A 144 13.20 -20.07 -10.95
N PRO A 145 12.79 -21.32 -10.66
CA PRO A 145 12.28 -21.68 -9.34
C PRO A 145 13.23 -21.37 -8.18
N ASP A 146 14.54 -21.57 -8.37
CA ASP A 146 15.54 -21.32 -7.32
C ASP A 146 15.59 -19.84 -6.94
N THR A 147 15.66 -18.95 -7.94
CA THR A 147 15.58 -17.49 -7.74
C THR A 147 14.27 -17.09 -7.04
N GLN A 148 13.14 -17.69 -7.43
CA GLN A 148 11.86 -17.41 -6.77
C GLN A 148 11.86 -17.83 -5.30
N ASN A 149 12.45 -18.98 -4.99
CA ASN A 149 12.56 -19.47 -3.62
C ASN A 149 13.47 -18.59 -2.77
N GLU A 150 14.59 -18.12 -3.33
CA GLU A 150 15.50 -17.19 -2.66
C GLU A 150 14.85 -15.83 -2.38
N VAL A 151 14.10 -15.28 -3.34
CA VAL A 151 13.32 -14.05 -3.13
C VAL A 151 12.24 -14.27 -2.07
N ARG A 152 11.48 -15.37 -2.17
CA ARG A 152 10.42 -15.72 -1.21
C ARG A 152 10.94 -15.92 0.20
N ALA A 153 12.13 -16.51 0.36
CA ALA A 153 12.78 -16.71 1.65
C ALA A 153 13.18 -15.39 2.31
N ARG A 154 13.39 -14.33 1.53
CA ARG A 154 13.71 -12.98 2.04
C ARG A 154 12.49 -12.13 2.34
N THR A 155 11.31 -12.48 1.81
CA THR A 155 10.10 -11.70 2.01
C THR A 155 9.81 -11.51 3.51
N ALA A 156 9.50 -10.28 3.88
CA ALA A 156 9.24 -9.93 5.28
C ALA A 156 7.92 -10.54 5.74
N GLY A 157 7.90 -10.98 7.00
CA GLY A 157 6.76 -11.61 7.69
C GLY A 157 5.54 -10.73 7.90
N VAL A 158 4.56 -11.31 8.60
CA VAL A 158 3.48 -10.56 9.28
C VAL A 158 4.10 -9.47 10.17
N CYS A 159 3.57 -8.25 10.05
CA CYS A 159 4.00 -7.11 10.85
C CYS A 159 3.18 -6.99 12.13
N LYS A 160 3.86 -6.82 13.26
CA LYS A 160 3.21 -6.33 14.48
C LYS A 160 3.25 -4.81 14.44
N VAL A 161 2.08 -4.18 14.37
CA VAL A 161 1.95 -2.73 14.21
C VAL A 161 1.17 -2.19 15.41
N PRO A 162 1.86 -1.56 16.38
CA PRO A 162 1.20 -1.05 17.57
C PRO A 162 0.34 0.18 17.25
N ALA A 163 -0.75 0.32 17.99
CA ALA A 163 -1.52 1.55 18.09
C ALA A 163 -0.99 2.40 19.25
N PHE A 164 -0.91 3.72 19.04
CA PHE A 164 -0.62 4.69 20.09
C PHE A 164 -1.38 6.00 19.85
N VAL A 165 -1.44 6.86 20.86
CA VAL A 165 -2.12 8.17 20.76
C VAL A 165 -1.06 9.27 20.87
N PRO A 166 -0.68 9.94 19.76
CA PRO A 166 0.27 11.04 19.81
C PRO A 166 -0.34 12.27 20.48
N LYS A 167 0.44 13.00 21.27
CA LYS A 167 0.03 14.26 21.90
C LYS A 167 0.33 15.47 21.01
N ALA A 168 -0.46 16.52 21.17
CA ALA A 168 -0.33 17.73 20.37
C ALA A 168 1.04 18.40 20.61
N GLY A 169 1.72 18.79 19.54
CA GLY A 169 3.03 19.44 19.57
C GLY A 169 4.21 18.51 19.86
N GLU A 170 3.98 17.24 20.21
CA GLU A 170 5.04 16.26 20.45
C GLU A 170 5.57 15.64 19.15
N GLN A 171 6.68 14.92 19.28
CA GLN A 171 7.42 14.36 18.16
C GLN A 171 7.70 12.88 18.40
N TYR A 172 7.45 12.05 17.39
CA TYR A 172 7.56 10.60 17.52
C TYR A 172 8.39 10.01 16.39
N GLU A 173 9.17 8.99 16.72
CA GLU A 173 9.89 8.15 15.76
C GLU A 173 9.28 6.75 15.75
N ILE A 174 9.01 6.21 14.57
CA ILE A 174 8.47 4.88 14.37
C ILE A 174 9.52 4.07 13.63
N GLU A 175 10.23 3.22 14.35
CA GLU A 175 11.21 2.33 13.76
C GLU A 175 10.53 1.08 13.21
N ILE A 176 10.94 0.69 12.00
CA ILE A 176 10.45 -0.52 11.32
C ILE A 176 11.67 -1.41 11.06
N ASP A 177 11.74 -2.53 11.78
CA ASP A 177 12.74 -3.58 11.55
C ASP A 177 12.14 -4.69 10.68
N LEU A 178 12.70 -4.85 9.49
CA LEU A 178 12.26 -5.80 8.47
C LEU A 178 13.29 -6.91 8.36
N THR A 179 12.88 -8.14 8.64
CA THR A 179 13.72 -9.32 8.53
C THR A 179 12.94 -10.45 7.85
N PRO A 180 13.63 -11.49 7.33
CA PRO A 180 12.94 -12.66 6.79
C PRO A 180 11.88 -13.19 7.75
N ALA A 181 10.66 -13.35 7.25
CA ALA A 181 9.50 -13.84 8.02
C ALA A 181 9.10 -13.02 9.28
N ARG A 182 9.71 -11.86 9.56
CA ARG A 182 9.33 -11.01 10.70
C ARG A 182 9.40 -9.53 10.39
N CYS A 183 8.46 -8.78 10.96
CA CYS A 183 8.41 -7.33 10.86
C CYS A 183 7.94 -6.76 12.20
N THR A 184 8.75 -5.86 12.76
CA THR A 184 8.47 -5.22 14.06
C THR A 184 8.42 -3.72 13.87
N VAL A 185 7.35 -3.11 14.37
CA VAL A 185 7.18 -1.65 14.38
C VAL A 185 7.23 -1.18 15.83
N THR A 186 8.08 -0.20 16.12
CA THR A 186 8.29 0.30 17.49
C THR A 186 8.21 1.83 17.51
N PRO A 187 7.18 2.40 18.16
CA PRO A 187 7.04 3.84 18.32
C PRO A 187 7.83 4.32 19.55
N TYR A 188 8.51 5.45 19.37
CA TYR A 188 9.25 6.17 20.39
C TYR A 188 8.79 7.62 20.42
N HIS A 189 8.69 8.18 21.62
CA HIS A 189 8.59 9.61 21.85
C HIS A 189 10.01 10.21 21.81
N LEU A 190 10.17 11.31 21.06
CA LEU A 190 11.44 12.03 20.96
C LEU A 190 11.45 13.18 21.96
N VAL A 191 12.35 13.08 22.94
CA VAL A 191 12.54 14.10 23.98
C VAL A 191 13.89 14.77 23.78
N GLY A 192 13.88 16.10 23.65
CA GLY A 192 15.10 16.90 23.63
C GLY A 192 15.55 17.22 25.05
N THR A 193 16.75 16.81 25.42
CA THR A 193 17.40 17.14 26.70
C THR A 193 18.83 17.60 26.43
N ASP A 194 19.17 18.84 26.80
CA ASP A 194 20.54 19.38 26.78
C ASP A 194 21.29 19.17 25.45
N GLY A 195 20.62 19.44 24.33
CA GLY A 195 21.21 19.32 22.98
C GLY A 195 21.32 17.88 22.44
N ALA A 196 20.87 16.88 23.21
CA ALA A 196 20.71 15.50 22.77
C ALA A 196 19.24 15.12 22.65
N VAL A 197 18.93 14.20 21.73
CA VAL A 197 17.58 13.65 21.57
C VAL A 197 17.55 12.23 22.09
N ARG A 198 16.63 11.96 23.02
CA ARG A 198 16.36 10.64 23.58
C ARG A 198 15.11 10.04 22.98
N ARG A 199 15.12 8.71 22.82
CA ARG A 199 13.97 7.90 22.42
C ARG A 199 13.39 7.27 23.67
N GLU A 200 12.15 7.61 23.97
CA GLU A 200 11.41 7.02 25.09
C GLU A 200 10.32 6.09 24.54
N PRO A 201 10.19 4.85 25.05
CA PRO A 201 9.13 3.95 24.60
C PRO A 201 7.75 4.59 24.79
N VAL A 202 6.89 4.46 23.79
CA VAL A 202 5.49 4.89 23.89
C VAL A 202 4.65 3.75 24.45
N GLU A 203 3.65 4.07 25.26
CA GLU A 203 2.62 3.10 25.65
C GLU A 203 1.78 2.72 24.43
N VAL A 204 1.64 1.41 24.19
CA VAL A 204 1.03 0.89 22.97
C VAL A 204 -0.02 -0.17 23.26
N HIS A 205 -1.01 -0.25 22.37
CA HIS A 205 -1.87 -1.42 22.25
C HIS A 205 -1.44 -2.20 21.00
N GLU A 206 -1.04 -3.47 21.17
CA GLU A 206 -0.62 -4.27 20.02
C GLU A 206 -1.81 -4.52 19.06
N SER A 207 -1.58 -4.25 17.77
CA SER A 207 -2.39 -4.77 16.67
C SER A 207 -1.47 -5.55 15.74
N ARG A 208 -2.00 -6.57 15.06
CA ARG A 208 -1.24 -7.36 14.09
C ARG A 208 -1.78 -7.11 12.70
N ILE A 209 -0.89 -6.88 11.73
CA ILE A 209 -1.23 -6.61 10.33
C ILE A 209 -0.44 -7.60 9.46
N SER A 210 -1.15 -8.42 8.69
CA SER A 210 -0.52 -9.27 7.67
C SER A 210 -0.16 -8.44 6.45
N THR A 211 1.07 -8.56 5.97
CA THR A 211 1.57 -7.91 4.75
C THR A 211 1.51 -8.83 3.52
N TYR A 212 1.18 -10.12 3.70
CA TYR A 212 1.23 -11.16 2.66
C TYR A 212 -0.04 -11.28 1.83
N GLU A 213 -1.15 -10.77 2.34
CA GLU A 213 -2.43 -10.76 1.66
C GLU A 213 -2.98 -9.36 1.88
N PHE A 214 -3.68 -8.78 0.90
CA PHE A 214 -4.47 -7.57 1.12
C PHE A 214 -5.60 -7.77 2.16
N ASP A 215 -5.61 -8.92 2.86
CA ASP A 215 -6.51 -9.35 3.91
C ASP A 215 -5.85 -9.10 5.28
N MET A 216 -6.21 -7.96 5.88
CA MET A 216 -5.70 -7.57 7.20
C MET A 216 -6.59 -8.19 8.26
N LYS A 217 -6.02 -9.07 9.09
CA LYS A 217 -6.72 -9.66 10.22
C LYS A 217 -6.31 -8.96 11.50
N CYS A 218 -7.24 -8.26 12.15
CA CYS A 218 -7.04 -7.79 13.52
C CYS A 218 -6.97 -9.00 14.45
N PHE A 219 -5.80 -9.30 14.98
CA PHE A 219 -5.68 -10.28 16.06
C PHE A 219 -5.80 -9.53 17.38
N LYS A 220 -6.89 -9.81 18.13
CA LYS A 220 -7.08 -9.34 19.52
C LYS A 220 -6.23 -10.14 20.49
#